data_AF-K2P6V4-F1
#
_entry.id   AF-K2P6V4-F1
#
_cell.length_a   1.000
_cell.length_b   1.000
_cell.length_c   1.000
_cell.angle_alpha   90.00
_cell.angle_beta   90.00
_cell.angle_gamma   90.00
#
_symmetry.space_group_name_H-M   'P 1'
#
loop_
_entity.id
_entity.type
_entity.pdbx_description
1 polymer ?
#
loop_
_entity_poly.entity_id
_entity_poly.type
_entity_poly.pdbx_seq_one_letter_code
_entity_poly.pdbx_strand_id
1 'polypeptide(L)'
;MVYGDYKELSDGWEKGQEVVFDFPAPDSTQVYDVFINLRNNEDYGFSNLFLIVNMNFPNGKVVADTLQYQMAKASGEWLGQGFSSLKENKLFYKEDIVFPELGNYKIAIQHAMRKNGNVEGVTTLEGVTDVGIRIEKSAK
;
A
#
# COMPACT_ATOMS: atom_id res chain seq x y z
N MET A 1 8.86 12.17 -9.22
CA MET A 1 8.00 11.98 -8.04
C MET A 1 7.30 13.28 -7.74
N VAL A 2 5.98 13.24 -7.48
CA VAL A 2 5.17 14.44 -7.20
C VAL A 2 4.72 14.49 -5.74
N TYR A 3 4.40 13.33 -5.16
CA TYR A 3 4.10 13.20 -3.74
C TYR A 3 4.60 11.84 -3.23
N GLY A 4 4.96 11.78 -1.95
CA GLY A 4 5.03 10.52 -1.23
C GLY A 4 5.26 10.74 0.26
N ASP A 5 4.74 9.79 1.02
CA ASP A 5 4.75 9.80 2.48
C ASP A 5 4.80 8.35 2.97
N TYR A 6 5.33 8.15 4.17
CA TYR A 6 5.46 6.85 4.83
C TYR A 6 4.99 6.95 6.27
N LYS A 7 4.39 5.87 6.78
CA LYS A 7 4.04 5.67 8.18
C LYS A 7 4.75 4.41 8.67
N GLU A 8 5.47 4.57 9.76
CA GLU A 8 6.12 3.47 10.47
C GLU A 8 5.08 2.69 11.29
N LEU A 9 5.25 1.38 11.37
CA LEU A 9 4.45 0.45 12.15
C LEU A 9 5.39 -0.29 13.11
N SER A 10 5.34 0.08 14.39
CA SER A 10 6.32 -0.35 15.40
C SER A 10 6.11 -1.78 15.89
N ASP A 11 4.85 -2.25 15.93
CA ASP A 11 4.44 -3.51 16.57
C ASP A 11 3.68 -4.42 15.59
N GLY A 12 4.06 -4.36 14.31
CA GLY A 12 3.33 -5.01 13.22
C GLY A 12 2.08 -4.26 12.81
N TRP A 13 1.36 -4.80 11.82
CA TRP A 13 0.16 -4.16 11.27
C TRP A 13 -1.10 -4.87 11.75
N GLU A 14 -1.85 -4.24 12.65
CA GLU A 14 -3.06 -4.83 13.23
C GLU A 14 -4.19 -4.96 12.20
N LYS A 15 -5.01 -6.01 12.34
CA LYS A 15 -6.17 -6.24 11.50
C LYS A 15 -7.22 -5.15 11.71
N GLY A 16 -7.59 -4.47 10.63
CA GLY A 16 -8.52 -3.34 10.66
C GLY A 16 -7.87 -2.01 11.03
N GLN A 17 -6.56 -1.98 11.33
CA GLN A 17 -5.80 -0.74 11.43
C GLN A 17 -5.62 -0.15 10.03
N GLU A 18 -6.14 1.05 9.83
CA GLU A 18 -5.96 1.80 8.59
C GLU A 18 -4.71 2.69 8.68
N VAL A 19 -3.83 2.57 7.69
CA VAL A 19 -2.76 3.54 7.44
C VAL A 19 -3.29 4.59 6.48
N VAL A 20 -3.36 5.84 6.94
CA VAL A 20 -4.06 6.93 6.25
C VAL A 20 -3.09 7.99 5.77
N PHE A 21 -3.30 8.42 4.52
CA PHE A 21 -2.56 9.49 3.87
C PHE A 21 -3.53 10.52 3.32
N ASP A 22 -3.33 11.78 3.70
CA ASP A 22 -4.05 12.93 3.17
C ASP A 22 -3.10 13.75 2.29
N PHE A 23 -3.52 14.04 1.06
CA PHE A 23 -2.70 14.81 0.11
C PHE A 23 -3.56 15.71 -0.77
N PRO A 24 -3.07 16.91 -1.14
CA PRO A 24 -3.76 17.73 -2.12
C PRO A 24 -3.65 17.10 -3.51
N ALA A 25 -4.69 17.25 -4.33
CA ALA A 25 -4.68 16.89 -5.73
C ALA A 25 -3.43 17.49 -6.42
N PRO A 26 -2.58 16.70 -7.08
CA PRO A 26 -1.35 17.23 -7.66
C PRO A 26 -1.60 18.19 -8.85
N ASP A 27 -2.47 17.77 -9.77
CA ASP A 27 -3.03 18.55 -10.88
C ASP A 27 -4.19 17.74 -11.53
N SER A 28 -5.10 18.43 -12.23
CA SER A 28 -6.28 17.82 -12.86
C SER A 28 -6.14 17.55 -14.37
N THR A 29 -5.03 17.95 -14.99
CA THR A 29 -4.78 17.81 -16.43
C THR A 29 -3.73 16.74 -16.76
N GLN A 30 -2.88 16.42 -15.79
CA GLN A 30 -1.83 15.42 -15.95
C GLN A 30 -2.30 14.02 -15.52
N VAL A 31 -1.61 13.03 -16.08
CA VAL A 31 -1.82 11.61 -15.78
C VAL A 31 -0.78 11.13 -14.78
N TYR A 32 -1.19 10.30 -13.84
CA TYR A 32 -0.41 9.87 -12.69
C TYR A 32 -0.51 8.37 -12.44
N ASP A 33 0.59 7.82 -11.93
CA ASP A 33 0.64 6.50 -11.33
C ASP A 33 0.70 6.63 -9.82
N VAL A 34 -0.08 5.80 -9.14
CA VAL A 34 -0.13 5.70 -7.69
C VAL A 34 0.40 4.35 -7.26
N PHE A 35 1.39 4.39 -6.39
CA PHE A 35 2.04 3.22 -5.82
C PHE A 35 1.81 3.17 -4.31
N ILE A 36 1.76 1.94 -3.80
CA ILE A 36 1.92 1.65 -2.39
C ILE A 36 3.35 1.17 -2.21
N ASN A 37 4.09 1.82 -1.32
CA ASN A 37 5.39 1.32 -0.89
C ASN A 37 5.22 0.58 0.41
N LEU A 38 5.75 -0.63 0.50
CA LEU A 38 5.71 -1.43 1.71
C LEU A 38 7.10 -1.93 2.05
N ARG A 39 7.51 -1.72 3.29
CA ARG A 39 8.74 -2.28 3.82
C ARG A 39 8.43 -3.46 4.72
N ASN A 40 9.17 -4.54 4.51
CA ASN A 40 9.07 -5.73 5.33
C ASN A 40 10.44 -6.26 5.74
N ASN A 41 10.52 -6.85 6.93
CA ASN A 41 11.70 -7.53 7.44
C ASN A 41 11.56 -9.07 7.27
N GLU A 42 12.41 -9.83 7.95
CA GLU A 42 12.43 -11.30 7.91
C GLU A 42 11.28 -11.97 8.67
N ASP A 43 10.58 -11.25 9.55
CA ASP A 43 9.44 -11.77 10.32
C ASP A 43 8.16 -11.87 9.46
N TYR A 44 8.16 -11.24 8.29
CA TYR A 44 7.02 -11.29 7.38
C TYR A 44 6.84 -12.72 6.82
N GLY A 45 5.77 -13.41 7.23
CA GLY A 45 5.64 -14.86 7.03
C GLY A 45 4.90 -15.33 5.77
N PHE A 46 4.61 -14.45 4.80
CA PHE A 46 3.68 -14.77 3.69
C PHE A 46 4.30 -14.50 2.32
N SER A 47 4.09 -15.38 1.33
CA SER A 47 4.59 -15.15 -0.04
C SER A 47 3.78 -14.13 -0.83
N ASN A 48 2.67 -13.66 -0.27
CA ASN A 48 1.70 -12.77 -0.90
C ASN A 48 1.12 -11.79 0.12
N LEU A 49 0.67 -10.65 -0.38
CA LEU A 49 0.03 -9.60 0.41
C LEU A 49 -1.34 -9.29 -0.18
N PHE A 50 -2.35 -9.19 0.68
CA PHE A 50 -3.67 -8.70 0.33
C PHE A 50 -3.95 -7.38 1.04
N LEU A 51 -4.37 -6.36 0.29
CA LEU A 51 -4.72 -5.05 0.80
C LEU A 51 -6.15 -4.69 0.40
N ILE A 52 -6.82 -3.93 1.25
CA ILE A 52 -8.00 -3.14 0.89
C ILE A 52 -7.59 -1.68 0.93
N VAL A 53 -7.86 -0.95 -0.14
CA VAL A 53 -7.48 0.45 -0.30
C VAL A 53 -8.72 1.27 -0.60
N ASN A 54 -8.99 2.25 0.25
CA ASN A 54 -10.08 3.21 0.07
C ASN A 54 -9.49 4.55 -0.37
N MET A 55 -9.87 5.03 -1.54
CA MET A 55 -9.58 6.38 -2.02
C MET A 55 -10.83 7.25 -1.88
N ASN A 56 -10.77 8.22 -0.98
CA ASN A 56 -11.81 9.20 -0.75
C ASN A 56 -11.48 10.46 -1.56
N PHE A 57 -12.41 10.84 -2.43
CA PHE A 57 -12.33 12.02 -3.26
C PHE A 57 -12.82 13.24 -2.48
N PRO A 58 -12.35 14.45 -2.84
CA PRO A 58 -12.81 15.70 -2.22
C PRO A 58 -14.34 15.89 -2.21
N ASN A 59 -15.02 15.36 -3.23
CA ASN A 59 -16.48 15.44 -3.38
C ASN A 59 -17.28 14.41 -2.54
N GLY A 60 -16.60 13.62 -1.70
CA GLY A 60 -17.22 12.60 -0.84
C GLY A 60 -17.39 11.23 -1.50
N LYS A 61 -17.04 11.07 -2.78
CA LYS A 61 -16.99 9.74 -3.41
C LYS A 61 -15.89 8.89 -2.78
N VAL A 62 -16.19 7.62 -2.53
CA VAL A 62 -15.21 6.63 -2.07
C VAL A 62 -15.08 5.53 -3.13
N VAL A 63 -13.84 5.18 -3.47
CA VAL A 63 -13.52 4.03 -4.32
C VAL A 63 -12.73 3.04 -3.47
N ALA A 64 -13.25 1.82 -3.36
CA ALA A 64 -12.62 0.73 -2.62
C ALA A 64 -12.07 -0.31 -3.60
N ASP A 65 -10.80 -0.64 -3.47
CA ASP A 65 -10.12 -1.66 -4.26
C ASP A 65 -9.54 -2.75 -3.35
N THR A 66 -9.58 -4.00 -3.81
CA THR A 66 -8.86 -5.11 -3.17
C THR A 66 -7.68 -5.48 -4.06
N LEU A 67 -6.48 -5.43 -3.49
CA LEU A 67 -5.23 -5.62 -4.20
C LEU A 67 -4.53 -6.88 -3.69
N GLN A 68 -3.89 -7.60 -4.61
CA GLN A 68 -3.07 -8.77 -4.29
C GLN A 68 -1.69 -8.61 -4.93
N TYR A 69 -0.66 -8.82 -4.12
CA TYR A 69 0.73 -8.79 -4.57
C TYR A 69 1.45 -10.08 -4.22
N GLN A 70 2.37 -10.45 -5.10
CA GLN A 70 3.40 -11.43 -4.76
C GLN A 70 4.52 -10.71 -4.02
N MET A 71 4.92 -11.25 -2.88
CA MET A 71 5.97 -10.71 -2.02
C MET A 71 7.22 -11.58 -2.01
N ALA A 72 7.12 -12.87 -2.38
CA ALA A 72 8.26 -13.79 -2.49
C ALA A 72 8.24 -14.60 -3.79
N LYS A 73 9.41 -14.98 -4.27
CA LYS A 73 9.59 -15.99 -5.34
C LYS A 73 9.14 -17.37 -4.84
N ALA A 74 8.92 -18.30 -5.78
CA ALA A 74 8.64 -19.70 -5.45
C ALA A 74 9.77 -20.38 -4.64
N SER A 75 11.00 -19.85 -4.71
CA SER A 75 12.14 -20.29 -3.89
C SER A 75 12.07 -19.82 -2.43
N GLY A 76 11.13 -18.94 -2.07
CA GLY A 76 11.03 -18.30 -0.76
C GLY A 76 11.83 -17.01 -0.61
N GLU A 77 12.59 -16.59 -1.63
CA GLU A 77 13.32 -15.32 -1.62
C GLU A 77 12.35 -14.13 -1.72
N TRP A 78 12.46 -13.16 -0.80
CA TRP A 78 11.67 -11.92 -0.84
C TRP A 78 11.92 -11.11 -2.11
N LEU A 79 10.83 -10.63 -2.70
CA LEU A 79 10.84 -9.60 -3.74
C LEU A 79 11.07 -8.22 -3.11
N GLY A 80 11.32 -7.24 -3.98
CA GLY A 80 11.66 -5.88 -3.57
C GLY A 80 13.17 -5.61 -3.53
N GLN A 81 13.51 -4.36 -3.26
CA GLN A 81 14.90 -3.88 -3.19
C GLN A 81 15.27 -3.62 -1.74
N GLY A 82 16.52 -3.86 -1.36
CA GLY A 82 16.97 -3.58 0.00
C GLY A 82 18.09 -4.50 0.47
N PHE A 83 18.83 -4.03 1.48
CA PHE A 83 19.98 -4.72 2.05
C PHE A 83 19.55 -5.62 3.21
N SER A 84 20.20 -6.79 3.32
CA SER A 84 19.96 -7.76 4.39
C SER A 84 18.47 -8.17 4.47
N SER A 85 17.90 -8.16 5.69
CA SER A 85 16.54 -8.57 6.00
C SER A 85 15.46 -7.57 5.62
N LEU A 86 15.79 -6.27 5.43
CA LEU A 86 14.79 -5.25 5.07
C LEU A 86 14.59 -5.18 3.54
N LYS A 87 13.34 -5.31 3.10
CA LYS A 87 12.93 -5.23 1.70
C LYS A 87 11.88 -4.15 1.51
N GLU A 88 12.09 -3.29 0.53
CA GLU A 88 11.13 -2.29 0.07
C GLU A 88 10.51 -2.73 -1.25
N ASN A 89 9.18 -2.82 -1.25
CA ASN A 89 8.36 -3.18 -2.38
C ASN A 89 7.61 -1.95 -2.88
N LYS A 90 7.80 -1.59 -4.16
CA LYS A 90 7.00 -0.58 -4.87
C LYS A 90 5.89 -1.29 -5.64
N LEU A 91 4.66 -1.17 -5.15
CA LEU A 91 3.50 -1.94 -5.59
C LEU A 91 2.52 -1.03 -6.33
N PHE A 92 2.13 -1.38 -7.56
CA PHE A 92 1.15 -0.59 -8.33
C PHE A 92 -0.23 -0.63 -7.68
N TYR A 93 -0.82 0.53 -7.38
CA TYR A 93 -2.21 0.65 -6.94
C TYR A 93 -3.12 1.12 -8.08
N LYS A 94 -2.82 2.26 -8.70
CA LYS A 94 -3.55 2.76 -9.88
C LYS A 94 -2.56 3.27 -10.92
N GLU A 95 -2.82 2.94 -12.18
CA GLU A 95 -2.01 3.34 -13.33
C GLU A 95 -2.83 4.32 -14.18
N ASP A 96 -2.15 5.30 -14.76
CA ASP A 96 -2.70 6.25 -15.72
C ASP A 96 -3.99 6.98 -15.25
N ILE A 97 -4.04 7.41 -13.99
CA ILE A 97 -5.19 8.13 -13.46
C ILE A 97 -5.00 9.64 -13.50
N VAL A 98 -6.12 10.35 -13.62
CA VAL A 98 -6.21 11.80 -13.40
C VAL A 98 -6.90 12.04 -12.06
N PHE A 99 -6.55 13.14 -11.38
CA PHE A 99 -7.26 13.62 -10.19
C PHE A 99 -8.23 14.74 -10.60
N PRO A 100 -9.47 14.43 -11.01
CA PRO A 100 -10.38 15.41 -11.63
C PRO A 100 -10.91 16.45 -10.64
N GLU A 101 -11.03 16.08 -9.37
CA GLU A 101 -11.51 16.98 -8.32
C GLU A 101 -10.35 17.74 -7.70
N LEU A 102 -10.51 19.05 -7.52
CA LEU A 102 -9.60 19.86 -6.71
C LEU A 102 -9.88 19.65 -5.22
N GLY A 103 -8.82 19.69 -4.40
CA GLY A 103 -8.91 19.54 -2.95
C GLY A 103 -8.11 18.35 -2.43
N ASN A 104 -8.39 17.96 -1.19
CA ASN A 104 -7.65 16.89 -0.52
C ASN A 104 -8.28 15.53 -0.79
N TYR A 105 -7.45 14.61 -1.26
CA TYR A 105 -7.75 13.19 -1.33
C TYR A 105 -7.26 12.52 -0.06
N LYS A 106 -7.94 11.44 0.32
CA LYS A 106 -7.50 10.54 1.39
C LYS A 106 -7.35 9.13 0.82
N ILE A 107 -6.19 8.51 1.05
CA ILE A 107 -6.00 7.07 0.82
C ILE A 107 -5.89 6.41 2.19
N ALA A 108 -6.78 5.45 2.47
CA ALA A 108 -6.72 4.58 3.63
C ALA A 108 -6.41 3.15 3.17
N ILE A 109 -5.37 2.56 3.75
CA ILE A 109 -4.87 1.23 3.39
C ILE A 109 -5.01 0.34 4.62
N GLN A 110 -5.54 -0.87 4.44
CA GLN A 110 -5.54 -1.91 5.47
C GLN A 110 -5.15 -3.25 4.85
N HIS A 111 -4.54 -4.14 5.63
CA HIS A 111 -4.29 -5.51 5.17
C HIS A 111 -5.55 -6.37 5.31
N ALA A 112 -5.70 -7.33 4.40
CA ALA A 112 -6.79 -8.29 4.38
C ALA A 112 -6.27 -9.74 4.48
N MET A 113 -5.19 -9.92 5.24
CA MET A 113 -4.50 -11.21 5.35
C MET A 113 -5.33 -12.23 6.13
N ARG A 114 -5.23 -13.50 5.70
CA ARG A 114 -5.90 -14.64 6.33
C ARG A 114 -4.91 -15.79 6.47
N LYS A 115 -5.08 -16.59 7.52
CA LYS A 115 -4.31 -17.82 7.75
C LYS A 115 -5.28 -18.99 7.83
N ASN A 116 -5.19 -19.92 6.87
CA ASN A 116 -6.05 -21.10 6.85
C ASN A 116 -5.85 -21.91 8.13
N GLY A 117 -6.96 -22.37 8.72
CA GLY A 117 -6.95 -23.11 9.99
C GLY A 117 -6.91 -22.22 11.26
N ASN A 118 -6.86 -20.89 11.11
CA ASN A 118 -7.09 -19.96 12.22
C ASN A 118 -8.46 -19.29 12.05
N VAL A 119 -9.35 -19.49 13.04
CA VAL A 119 -10.71 -18.93 13.04
C VAL A 119 -10.69 -17.39 13.07
N GLU A 120 -9.69 -16.79 13.72
CA GLU A 120 -9.56 -15.33 13.84
C GLU A 120 -8.82 -14.71 12.63
N GLY A 121 -8.16 -15.53 11.82
CA GLY A 121 -7.31 -15.10 10.71
C GLY A 121 -5.96 -14.57 11.18
N VAL A 122 -5.41 -13.57 10.46
CA VAL A 122 -4.19 -12.85 10.88
C VAL A 122 -4.64 -11.62 11.66
N THR A 123 -4.43 -11.61 12.98
CA THR A 123 -4.79 -10.50 13.87
C THR A 123 -3.77 -9.37 13.81
N THR A 124 -2.48 -9.72 13.73
CA THR A 124 -1.37 -8.80 13.49
C THR A 124 -0.53 -9.38 12.36
N LEU A 125 -0.29 -8.57 11.33
CA LEU A 125 0.59 -8.90 10.24
C LEU A 125 2.01 -8.47 10.63
N GLU A 126 2.74 -9.42 11.17
CA GLU A 126 4.13 -9.24 11.61
C GLU A 126 5.07 -8.95 10.43
N GLY A 127 6.16 -8.24 10.76
CA GLY A 127 7.25 -7.97 9.85
C GLY A 127 6.99 -6.93 8.77
N VAL A 128 5.83 -6.26 8.76
CA VAL A 128 5.63 -5.02 8.01
C VAL A 128 6.07 -3.85 8.88
N THR A 129 7.10 -3.13 8.46
CA THR A 129 7.69 -2.02 9.23
C THR A 129 7.20 -0.66 8.80
N ASP A 130 6.86 -0.51 7.51
CA ASP A 130 6.41 0.76 6.96
C ASP A 130 5.39 0.53 5.85
N VAL A 131 4.41 1.41 5.80
CA VAL A 131 3.48 1.55 4.67
C VAL A 131 3.57 2.98 4.18
N GLY A 132 3.63 3.18 2.87
CA GLY A 132 3.72 4.48 2.24
C GLY A 132 2.93 4.53 0.95
N ILE A 133 2.69 5.76 0.49
CA ILE A 133 2.17 6.01 -0.86
C ILE A 133 3.17 6.82 -1.66
N ARG A 134 3.16 6.64 -2.97
CA ARG A 134 3.93 7.47 -3.89
C ARG A 134 3.11 7.76 -5.13
N ILE A 135 3.11 9.03 -5.53
CA ILE A 135 2.44 9.52 -6.73
C ILE A 135 3.50 10.06 -7.68
N GLU A 136 3.50 9.55 -8.90
CA GLU A 136 4.44 9.92 -9.97
C GLU A 136 3.64 10.34 -11.19
N LYS A 137 4.16 11.30 -11.97
CA LYS A 137 3.58 11.55 -13.30
C LYS A 137 3.79 10.29 -14.13
N SER A 138 2.73 9.83 -14.81
CA SER A 138 2.87 8.74 -15.77
C SER A 138 3.79 9.18 -16.90
N ALA A 139 4.63 8.25 -17.38
CA ALA A 139 5.68 8.52 -18.36
C ALA A 139 5.19 8.43 -19.82
N LYS A 140 3.89 8.49 -20.07
CA LYS A 140 3.31 8.47 -21.42
C LYS A 140 3.39 9.82 -22.13
#